data_AF-A0A960FN08-F1
#
_entry.id   AF-A0A960FN08-F1
#
_cell.length_a   1.000
_cell.length_b   1.000
_cell.length_c   1.000
_cell.angle_alpha   90.00
_cell.angle_beta   90.00
_cell.angle_gamma   90.00
#
_symmetry.space_group_name_H-M   'P 1'
#
loop_
_entity.id
_entity.type
_entity.pdbx_description
1 polymer ?
#
loop_
_entity_poly.entity_id
_entity_poly.type
_entity_poly.pdbx_seq_one_letter_code
_entity_poly.pdbx_strand_id
1 'polypeptide(L)'
;MSNRGPVAFRLADDGALIGRRGAGGLVSGLAPLVTGTDATWIAAAMSDGDRAAADEGVLEADGLRVRLLDLDPDAYRLAYDVVCNATLWFMHHGLWDLPRSPAFGAAFSVAWEAYRAVNAAFADAIVADAPTDAAVLVQDYHLALVAAMVGDRRPDLRLVHFSHTPFAGPDLCRVLPTSIRRELLGGMRAFAACGFHTERWAASFRASCIDVVGDVPDTFVAPLGPDPDDIAATATSPACAAARQALDDRLGDRLLITRVDRIEPSKNIVRGFAAFDALLEQHERWRGQVVLGAFVYPSREAVPEYQRYRDEVGAAARAVGDRWRTADWEPIIYDDSDDYPGSVAALARADALLVNPIRDGLNLVAKEGPLVNDRHGVLALSTEAGAWAELGGVALAVDPYDVAGTAAVLHRALTMSEDERRRHAADLRTLALARSPRAWLDENLAAAG
;
A
#
# COMPACT_ATOMS: atom_id res chain seq x y z
N MET A 1 -15.57 -6.29 2.46
CA MET A 1 -15.78 -5.66 1.14
C MET A 1 -14.61 -4.79 0.80
N SER A 2 -14.18 -4.79 -0.45
CA SER A 2 -13.05 -3.97 -0.93
C SER A 2 -13.21 -3.73 -2.43
N ASN A 3 -12.52 -2.72 -2.96
CA ASN A 3 -12.52 -2.49 -4.41
C ASN A 3 -12.05 -3.73 -5.19
N ARG A 4 -10.91 -4.31 -4.80
CA ARG A 4 -10.33 -5.52 -5.41
C ARG A 4 -10.72 -6.76 -4.62
N GLY A 5 -11.16 -7.82 -5.32
CA GLY A 5 -11.48 -9.12 -4.72
C GLY A 5 -10.24 -9.98 -4.43
N PRO A 6 -10.41 -11.08 -3.67
CA PRO A 6 -9.32 -12.00 -3.33
C PRO A 6 -8.98 -12.97 -4.46
N VAL A 7 -9.83 -13.05 -5.49
CA VAL A 7 -9.68 -13.87 -6.68
C VAL A 7 -9.98 -12.98 -7.88
N ALA A 8 -9.15 -13.07 -8.93
CA ALA A 8 -9.41 -12.51 -10.23
C ALA A 8 -9.67 -13.65 -11.22
N PHE A 9 -10.66 -13.48 -12.09
CA PHE A 9 -11.07 -14.49 -13.04
C PHE A 9 -10.60 -14.14 -14.45
N ARG A 10 -10.18 -15.15 -15.20
CA ARG A 10 -9.94 -15.05 -16.65
C ARG A 10 -10.78 -16.09 -17.37
N LEU A 11 -11.19 -15.76 -18.58
CA LEU A 11 -11.79 -16.75 -19.49
C LEU A 11 -10.68 -17.59 -20.12
N ALA A 12 -10.88 -18.90 -20.13
CA ALA A 12 -10.11 -19.83 -20.93
C ALA A 12 -10.59 -19.83 -22.38
N ASP A 13 -9.83 -20.45 -23.28
CA ASP A 13 -10.16 -20.53 -24.72
C ASP A 13 -11.48 -21.29 -24.97
N ASP A 14 -11.89 -22.15 -24.03
CA ASP A 14 -13.15 -22.91 -24.06
C ASP A 14 -14.32 -22.17 -23.35
N GLY A 15 -14.09 -20.96 -22.86
CA GLY A 15 -15.05 -20.14 -22.12
C GLY A 15 -15.15 -20.44 -20.62
N ALA A 16 -14.38 -21.39 -20.08
CA ALA A 16 -14.38 -21.67 -18.65
C ALA A 16 -13.71 -20.54 -17.83
N LEU A 17 -14.26 -20.26 -16.65
CA LEU A 17 -13.67 -19.31 -15.71
C LEU A 17 -12.51 -19.96 -14.94
N ILE A 18 -11.34 -19.34 -15.03
CA ILE A 18 -10.15 -19.74 -14.27
C ILE A 18 -9.86 -18.67 -13.23
N GLY A 19 -10.08 -18.99 -11.97
CA GLY A 19 -9.74 -18.14 -10.84
C GLY A 19 -8.23 -18.16 -10.56
N ARG A 20 -7.66 -17.00 -10.28
CA ARG A 20 -6.30 -16.83 -9.75
C ARG A 20 -6.37 -15.96 -8.51
N ARG A 21 -5.73 -16.38 -7.43
CA ARG A 21 -5.62 -15.56 -6.21
C ARG A 21 -5.04 -14.18 -6.54
N GLY A 22 -5.72 -13.15 -6.06
CA GLY A 22 -5.31 -11.77 -6.18
C GLY A 22 -4.06 -11.48 -5.35
N ALA A 23 -3.28 -10.51 -5.79
CA ALA A 23 -2.10 -10.01 -5.07
C ALA A 23 -2.44 -8.73 -4.27
N GLY A 24 -1.71 -8.52 -3.17
CA GLY A 24 -1.75 -7.30 -2.36
C GLY A 24 -1.97 -7.56 -0.86
N GLY A 25 -1.48 -6.67 0.00
CA GLY A 25 -1.41 -6.86 1.46
C GLY A 25 -2.74 -7.16 2.16
N LEU A 26 -3.86 -6.60 1.68
CA LEU A 26 -5.18 -6.94 2.21
C LEU A 26 -5.60 -8.35 1.83
N VAL A 27 -5.38 -8.78 0.58
CA VAL A 27 -5.76 -10.11 0.10
C VAL A 27 -4.87 -11.16 0.75
N SER A 28 -3.55 -10.97 0.77
CA SER A 28 -2.62 -11.91 1.41
C SER A 28 -2.87 -12.03 2.91
N GLY A 29 -3.14 -10.92 3.61
CA GLY A 29 -3.40 -10.94 5.05
C GLY A 29 -4.79 -11.47 5.43
N LEU A 30 -5.85 -11.13 4.67
CA LEU A 30 -7.23 -11.43 5.07
C LEU A 30 -7.76 -12.74 4.48
N ALA A 31 -7.41 -13.08 3.24
CA ALA A 31 -8.00 -14.24 2.56
C ALA A 31 -7.78 -15.56 3.33
N PRO A 32 -6.57 -15.90 3.80
CA PRO A 32 -6.35 -17.13 4.58
C PRO A 32 -7.18 -17.19 5.86
N LEU A 33 -7.57 -16.01 6.39
CA LEU A 33 -8.29 -15.92 7.65
C LEU A 33 -9.79 -16.17 7.55
N VAL A 34 -10.34 -16.02 6.34
CA VAL A 34 -11.76 -16.18 6.03
C VAL A 34 -12.05 -17.34 5.08
N THR A 35 -11.02 -18.00 4.54
CA THR A 35 -11.17 -19.28 3.80
C THR A 35 -11.87 -20.32 4.67
N GLY A 36 -12.88 -20.99 4.10
CA GLY A 36 -13.67 -22.03 4.75
C GLY A 36 -14.68 -21.51 5.78
N THR A 37 -14.88 -20.19 5.84
CA THR A 37 -15.92 -19.56 6.67
C THR A 37 -17.11 -19.15 5.81
N ASP A 38 -18.24 -18.79 6.44
CA ASP A 38 -19.42 -18.27 5.75
C ASP A 38 -19.28 -16.78 5.33
N ALA A 39 -18.11 -16.17 5.55
CA ALA A 39 -17.87 -14.77 5.21
C ALA A 39 -17.89 -14.57 3.68
N THR A 40 -18.70 -13.61 3.23
CA THR A 40 -18.80 -13.25 1.81
C THR A 40 -17.99 -12.01 1.49
N TRP A 41 -17.08 -12.13 0.52
CA TRP A 41 -16.24 -11.04 0.04
C TRP A 41 -16.87 -10.36 -1.18
N ILE A 42 -17.44 -9.16 -0.97
CA ILE A 42 -17.96 -8.34 -2.07
C ILE A 42 -16.84 -7.45 -2.65
N ALA A 43 -16.68 -7.46 -3.98
CA ALA A 43 -15.70 -6.66 -4.71
C ALA A 43 -16.18 -6.23 -6.10
N ALA A 44 -15.50 -5.27 -6.72
CA ALA A 44 -15.81 -4.85 -8.10
C ALA A 44 -15.23 -5.85 -9.11
N ALA A 45 -15.96 -6.11 -10.19
CA ALA A 45 -15.43 -6.82 -11.35
C ALA A 45 -14.47 -5.90 -12.12
N MET A 46 -13.19 -6.29 -12.25
CA MET A 46 -12.15 -5.44 -12.83
C MET A 46 -11.69 -5.87 -14.22
N SER A 47 -12.04 -7.09 -14.64
CA SER A 47 -11.69 -7.67 -15.95
C SER A 47 -12.93 -8.24 -16.65
N ASP A 48 -12.80 -8.56 -17.94
CA ASP A 48 -13.88 -9.25 -18.68
C ASP A 48 -14.20 -10.62 -18.07
N GLY A 49 -13.19 -11.33 -17.54
CA GLY A 49 -13.39 -12.57 -16.82
C GLY A 49 -14.13 -12.38 -15.50
N ASP A 50 -13.82 -11.30 -14.76
CA ASP A 50 -14.56 -10.97 -13.54
C ASP A 50 -16.03 -10.59 -13.84
N ARG A 51 -16.28 -9.88 -14.94
CA ARG A 51 -17.64 -9.52 -15.36
C ARG A 51 -18.46 -10.75 -15.72
N ALA A 52 -17.87 -11.67 -16.49
CA ALA A 52 -18.51 -12.96 -16.77
C ALA A 52 -18.81 -13.76 -15.49
N ALA A 53 -17.91 -13.70 -14.50
CA ALA A 53 -18.09 -14.35 -13.21
C ALA A 53 -19.17 -13.68 -12.34
N ALA A 54 -19.37 -12.36 -12.45
CA ALA A 54 -20.35 -11.60 -11.68
C ALA A 54 -21.81 -12.03 -11.97
N ASP A 55 -22.09 -12.51 -13.19
CA ASP A 55 -23.39 -13.02 -13.62
C ASP A 55 -23.83 -14.27 -12.85
N GLU A 56 -22.89 -15.03 -12.28
CA GLU A 56 -23.17 -16.28 -11.55
C GLU A 56 -23.60 -16.05 -10.09
N GLY A 57 -23.60 -14.81 -9.59
CA GLY A 57 -24.02 -14.53 -8.21
C GLY A 57 -22.85 -14.54 -7.22
N VAL A 58 -22.98 -15.36 -6.16
CA VAL A 58 -21.91 -15.62 -5.18
C VAL A 58 -21.15 -16.87 -5.63
N LEU A 59 -19.86 -16.72 -5.85
CA LEU A 59 -18.95 -17.76 -6.31
C LEU A 59 -18.22 -18.38 -5.12
N GLU A 60 -17.93 -19.67 -5.19
CA GLU A 60 -17.01 -20.36 -4.28
C GLU A 60 -15.67 -20.58 -5.02
N ALA A 61 -14.62 -19.88 -4.61
CA ALA A 61 -13.29 -19.98 -5.22
C ALA A 61 -12.22 -20.10 -4.15
N ASP A 62 -11.42 -21.18 -4.19
CA ASP A 62 -10.39 -21.48 -3.17
C ASP A 62 -10.92 -21.49 -1.72
N GLY A 63 -12.18 -21.92 -1.52
CA GLY A 63 -12.86 -21.90 -0.22
C GLY A 63 -13.26 -20.51 0.26
N LEU A 64 -13.29 -19.51 -0.63
CA LEU A 64 -13.79 -18.17 -0.37
C LEU A 64 -15.11 -17.96 -1.10
N ARG A 65 -16.06 -17.34 -0.40
CA ARG A 65 -17.31 -16.85 -0.98
C ARG A 65 -17.06 -15.46 -1.56
N VAL A 66 -17.18 -15.29 -2.87
CA VAL A 66 -16.87 -14.03 -3.56
C VAL A 66 -18.09 -13.55 -4.34
N ARG A 67 -18.47 -12.29 -4.11
CA ARG A 67 -19.53 -11.60 -4.87
C ARG A 67 -18.89 -10.48 -5.68
N LEU A 68 -18.83 -10.65 -7.00
CA LEU A 68 -18.33 -9.62 -7.90
C LEU A 68 -19.48 -8.74 -8.39
N LEU A 69 -19.27 -7.43 -8.38
CA LEU A 69 -20.22 -6.45 -8.89
C LEU A 69 -19.80 -6.02 -10.29
N ASP A 70 -20.63 -6.32 -11.29
CA ASP A 70 -20.49 -5.75 -12.62
C ASP A 70 -20.97 -4.29 -12.58
N LEU A 71 -20.01 -3.38 -12.60
CA LEU A 71 -20.24 -1.94 -12.52
C LEU A 71 -20.14 -1.35 -13.93
N ASP A 72 -20.94 -0.31 -14.19
CA ASP A 72 -20.77 0.48 -15.42
C ASP A 72 -19.30 0.88 -15.60
N PRO A 73 -18.63 0.46 -16.69
CA PRO A 73 -17.18 0.62 -16.83
C PRO A 73 -16.73 2.09 -16.81
N ASP A 74 -17.54 3.00 -17.34
CA ASP A 74 -17.23 4.43 -17.34
C ASP A 74 -17.39 5.05 -15.95
N ALA A 75 -18.45 4.72 -15.23
CA ALA A 75 -18.63 5.13 -13.85
C ALA A 75 -17.52 4.57 -12.96
N TYR A 76 -17.17 3.31 -13.11
CA TYR A 76 -16.08 2.69 -12.35
C TYR A 76 -14.74 3.38 -12.63
N ARG A 77 -14.41 3.62 -13.90
CA ARG A 77 -13.17 4.32 -14.29
C ARG A 77 -13.11 5.73 -13.71
N LEU A 78 -14.20 6.50 -13.81
CA LEU A 78 -14.26 7.85 -13.24
C LEU A 78 -14.13 7.85 -11.71
N ALA A 79 -14.83 6.93 -11.02
CA ALA A 79 -14.73 6.78 -9.58
C ALA A 79 -13.31 6.37 -9.17
N TYR A 80 -12.74 5.35 -9.82
CA TYR A 80 -11.47 4.76 -9.43
C TYR A 80 -10.26 5.63 -9.81
N ASP A 81 -10.15 6.07 -11.06
CA ASP A 81 -8.97 6.80 -11.52
C ASP A 81 -9.00 8.27 -11.06
N VAL A 82 -10.15 8.94 -11.17
CA VAL A 82 -10.24 10.39 -10.89
C VAL A 82 -10.49 10.66 -9.41
N VAL A 83 -11.50 10.03 -8.81
CA VAL A 83 -11.85 10.30 -7.41
C VAL A 83 -10.92 9.56 -6.46
N CYS A 84 -10.82 8.24 -6.55
CA CYS A 84 -10.02 7.45 -5.62
C CYS A 84 -8.51 7.74 -5.79
N ASN A 85 -7.97 7.56 -6.99
CA ASN A 85 -6.51 7.51 -7.18
C ASN A 85 -5.84 8.84 -7.57
N ALA A 86 -6.58 9.81 -8.12
CA ALA A 86 -6.05 11.15 -8.42
C ALA A 86 -6.51 12.24 -7.43
N THR A 87 -7.57 11.99 -6.64
CA THR A 87 -8.10 12.97 -5.69
C THR A 87 -7.91 12.54 -4.24
N LEU A 88 -8.58 11.48 -3.77
CA LEU A 88 -8.54 11.05 -2.37
C LEU A 88 -7.14 10.57 -1.98
N TRP A 89 -6.50 9.77 -2.84
CA TRP A 89 -5.11 9.35 -2.64
C TRP A 89 -4.17 10.55 -2.49
N PHE A 90 -4.25 11.52 -3.42
CA PHE A 90 -3.37 12.70 -3.41
C PHE A 90 -3.62 13.59 -2.20
N MET A 91 -4.87 13.75 -1.78
CA MET A 91 -5.23 14.47 -0.56
C MET A 91 -4.62 13.79 0.67
N HIS A 92 -4.85 12.48 0.84
CA HIS A 92 -4.38 11.71 2.00
C HIS A 92 -2.85 11.67 2.11
N HIS A 93 -2.15 11.67 0.98
CA HIS A 93 -0.69 11.62 0.94
C HIS A 93 -0.02 13.01 0.79
N GLY A 94 -0.79 14.08 0.60
CA GLY A 94 -0.26 15.44 0.43
C GLY A 94 0.55 15.63 -0.85
N LEU A 95 0.10 15.06 -1.97
CA LEU A 95 0.88 14.94 -3.21
C LEU A 95 0.67 16.05 -4.23
N TRP A 96 -0.32 16.91 -4.01
CA TRP A 96 -0.63 17.97 -4.96
C TRP A 96 0.42 19.07 -4.99
N ASP A 97 0.78 19.48 -6.21
CA ASP A 97 1.51 20.70 -6.48
C ASP A 97 0.51 21.86 -6.49
N LEU A 98 0.18 22.39 -5.30
CA LEU A 98 -0.91 23.35 -5.09
C LEU A 98 -0.95 24.56 -6.05
N PRO A 99 0.18 25.11 -6.54
CA PRO A 99 0.18 26.12 -7.61
C PRO A 99 -0.41 25.67 -8.96
N ARG A 100 -0.45 24.36 -9.24
CA ARG A 100 -0.87 23.77 -10.52
C ARG A 100 -2.06 22.81 -10.41
N SER A 101 -2.20 22.08 -9.31
CA SER A 101 -3.24 21.09 -9.07
C SER A 101 -3.61 21.00 -7.59
N PRO A 102 -4.83 20.59 -7.23
CA PRO A 102 -5.92 20.17 -8.11
C PRO A 102 -6.73 21.36 -8.66
N ALA A 103 -7.43 21.12 -9.77
CA ALA A 103 -8.41 22.06 -10.35
C ALA A 103 -9.76 21.36 -10.50
N PHE A 104 -10.69 21.64 -9.57
CA PHE A 104 -12.01 21.00 -9.55
C PHE A 104 -12.99 21.72 -10.49
N GLY A 105 -13.25 21.13 -11.66
CA GLY A 105 -14.22 21.62 -12.65
C GLY A 105 -15.40 20.67 -12.87
N ALA A 106 -16.20 20.92 -13.92
CA ALA A 106 -17.39 20.13 -14.24
C ALA A 106 -17.10 18.63 -14.42
N ALA A 107 -15.94 18.28 -15.01
CA ALA A 107 -15.51 16.89 -15.16
C ALA A 107 -15.33 16.19 -13.80
N PHE A 108 -14.86 16.90 -12.78
CA PHE A 108 -14.74 16.35 -11.44
C PHE A 108 -16.11 16.12 -10.79
N SER A 109 -17.08 17.00 -11.01
CA SER A 109 -18.46 16.79 -10.54
C SER A 109 -19.06 15.51 -11.13
N VAL A 110 -18.87 15.26 -12.44
CA VAL A 110 -19.30 14.01 -13.09
C VAL A 110 -18.59 12.80 -12.46
N ALA A 111 -17.29 12.90 -12.21
CA ALA A 111 -16.55 11.83 -11.56
C ALA A 111 -17.02 11.56 -10.11
N TRP A 112 -17.42 12.60 -9.38
CA TRP A 112 -17.98 12.44 -8.04
C TRP A 112 -19.36 11.76 -8.04
N GLU A 113 -20.22 12.07 -9.02
CA GLU A 113 -21.47 11.31 -9.20
C GLU A 113 -21.21 9.83 -9.52
N ALA A 114 -20.19 9.56 -10.34
CA ALA A 114 -19.77 8.19 -10.61
C ALA A 114 -19.27 7.48 -9.34
N TYR A 115 -18.51 8.18 -8.49
CA TYR A 115 -18.07 7.67 -7.19
C TYR A 115 -19.24 7.35 -6.25
N ARG A 116 -20.28 8.20 -6.23
CA ARG A 116 -21.54 7.90 -5.52
C ARG A 116 -22.23 6.67 -6.09
N ALA A 117 -22.34 6.54 -7.42
CA ALA A 117 -22.98 5.40 -8.06
C ALA A 117 -22.27 4.08 -7.74
N VAL A 118 -20.93 4.07 -7.74
CA VAL A 118 -20.15 2.90 -7.32
C VAL A 118 -20.40 2.56 -5.84
N ASN A 119 -20.33 3.54 -4.94
CA ASN A 119 -20.62 3.31 -3.52
C ASN A 119 -22.07 2.81 -3.30
N ALA A 120 -23.03 3.31 -4.07
CA ALA A 120 -24.42 2.88 -4.03
C ALA A 120 -24.58 1.43 -4.46
N ALA A 121 -23.89 0.99 -5.53
CA ALA A 121 -23.91 -0.41 -5.96
C ALA A 121 -23.36 -1.36 -4.89
N PHE A 122 -22.28 -0.98 -4.21
CA PHE A 122 -21.77 -1.73 -3.07
C PHE A 122 -22.76 -1.74 -1.89
N ALA A 123 -23.39 -0.61 -1.57
CA ALA A 123 -24.42 -0.53 -0.54
C ALA A 123 -25.64 -1.41 -0.85
N ASP A 124 -26.09 -1.41 -2.12
CA ASP A 124 -27.20 -2.23 -2.59
C ASP A 124 -26.90 -3.73 -2.46
N ALA A 125 -25.68 -4.15 -2.81
CA ALA A 125 -25.25 -5.53 -2.64
C ALA A 125 -25.28 -5.97 -1.17
N ILE A 126 -24.81 -5.14 -0.22
CA ILE A 126 -24.91 -5.46 1.21
C ILE A 126 -26.37 -5.57 1.64
N VAL A 127 -27.21 -4.61 1.25
CA VAL A 127 -28.61 -4.58 1.66
C VAL A 127 -29.35 -5.84 1.20
N ALA A 128 -29.03 -6.33 0.00
CA ALA A 128 -29.59 -7.56 -0.55
C ALA A 128 -29.02 -8.84 0.10
N ASP A 129 -27.71 -8.91 0.30
CA ASP A 129 -27.01 -10.18 0.54
C ASP A 129 -26.59 -10.39 2.02
N ALA A 130 -26.47 -9.33 2.82
CA ALA A 130 -25.94 -9.45 4.18
C ALA A 130 -26.95 -10.11 5.14
N PRO A 131 -26.55 -11.13 5.92
CA PRO A 131 -27.39 -11.72 6.97
C PRO A 131 -27.85 -10.69 8.00
N THR A 132 -28.94 -11.00 8.72
CA THR A 132 -29.38 -10.19 9.87
C THR A 132 -28.26 -10.07 10.90
N ASP A 133 -28.07 -8.87 11.46
CA ASP A 133 -27.07 -8.57 12.49
C ASP A 133 -25.60 -8.82 12.07
N ALA A 134 -25.32 -8.90 10.76
CA ALA A 134 -23.97 -9.17 10.27
C ALA A 134 -23.01 -7.99 10.52
N ALA A 135 -21.76 -8.34 10.87
CA ALA A 135 -20.63 -7.42 10.82
C ALA A 135 -20.14 -7.26 9.37
N VAL A 136 -20.00 -6.02 8.93
CA VAL A 136 -19.60 -5.67 7.56
C VAL A 136 -18.31 -4.85 7.61
N LEU A 137 -17.21 -5.50 7.23
CA LEU A 137 -15.89 -4.85 7.17
C LEU A 137 -15.70 -4.18 5.80
N VAL A 138 -15.73 -2.85 5.77
CA VAL A 138 -15.54 -2.01 4.58
C VAL A 138 -14.11 -1.51 4.51
N GLN A 139 -13.44 -1.77 3.39
CA GLN A 139 -12.01 -1.56 3.25
C GLN A 139 -11.70 -0.39 2.32
N ASP A 140 -11.01 0.59 2.90
CA ASP A 140 -10.29 1.69 2.25
C ASP A 140 -11.15 2.80 1.62
N TYR A 141 -10.49 3.91 1.27
CA TYR A 141 -11.11 5.16 0.82
C TYR A 141 -12.00 5.05 -0.44
N HIS A 142 -11.96 3.93 -1.16
CA HIS A 142 -12.82 3.67 -2.31
C HIS A 142 -14.31 3.56 -1.95
N LEU A 143 -14.60 3.16 -0.69
CA LEU A 143 -15.94 2.80 -0.23
C LEU A 143 -16.40 3.69 0.95
N ALA A 144 -15.86 4.92 1.03
CA ALA A 144 -16.06 5.79 2.18
C ALA A 144 -17.50 6.31 2.36
N LEU A 145 -18.38 6.15 1.37
CA LEU A 145 -19.77 6.61 1.44
C LEU A 145 -20.78 5.49 1.75
N VAL A 146 -20.34 4.23 1.70
CA VAL A 146 -21.22 3.05 1.76
C VAL A 146 -22.10 3.06 3.01
N ALA A 147 -21.57 3.37 4.19
CA ALA A 147 -22.35 3.31 5.43
C ALA A 147 -23.55 4.26 5.44
N ALA A 148 -23.38 5.49 4.92
CA ALA A 148 -24.47 6.45 4.83
C ALA A 148 -25.57 6.00 3.85
N MET A 149 -25.23 5.19 2.84
CA MET A 149 -26.16 4.66 1.85
C MET A 149 -26.87 3.38 2.32
N VAL A 150 -26.26 2.62 3.24
CA VAL A 150 -26.87 1.46 3.89
C VAL A 150 -27.86 1.91 4.98
N GLY A 151 -27.41 2.76 5.91
CA GLY A 151 -28.20 3.46 6.93
C GLY A 151 -29.55 2.84 7.31
N ASP A 152 -30.62 3.60 7.13
CA ASP A 152 -32.00 3.25 7.52
C ASP A 152 -32.56 2.00 6.82
N ARG A 153 -31.94 1.52 5.74
CA ARG A 153 -32.38 0.31 5.02
C ARG A 153 -32.03 -0.95 5.79
N ARG A 154 -30.95 -0.92 6.58
CA ARG A 154 -30.42 -2.05 7.35
C ARG A 154 -29.79 -1.59 8.67
N PRO A 155 -30.59 -1.05 9.61
CA PRO A 155 -30.10 -0.56 10.90
C PRO A 155 -29.58 -1.70 11.81
N ASP A 156 -29.83 -2.96 11.46
CA ASP A 156 -29.31 -4.16 12.11
C ASP A 156 -27.83 -4.41 11.82
N LEU A 157 -27.32 -3.92 10.68
CA LEU A 157 -25.93 -4.18 10.27
C LEU A 157 -24.92 -3.32 11.02
N ARG A 158 -23.74 -3.89 11.26
CA ARG A 158 -22.60 -3.20 11.90
C ARG A 158 -21.48 -2.99 10.91
N LEU A 159 -21.45 -1.80 10.31
CA LEU A 159 -20.46 -1.44 9.30
C LEU A 159 -19.23 -0.80 9.96
N VAL A 160 -18.06 -1.40 9.76
CA VAL A 160 -16.77 -0.87 10.21
C VAL A 160 -15.92 -0.52 9.01
N HIS A 161 -15.37 0.69 8.99
CA HIS A 161 -14.46 1.14 7.94
C HIS A 161 -13.01 1.01 8.40
N PHE A 162 -12.11 0.56 7.54
CA PHE A 162 -10.67 0.61 7.79
C PHE A 162 -9.93 1.40 6.70
N SER A 163 -9.21 2.46 7.08
CA SER A 163 -8.39 3.27 6.16
C SER A 163 -6.97 2.73 6.08
N HIS A 164 -6.55 2.26 4.90
CA HIS A 164 -5.20 1.70 4.69
C HIS A 164 -4.15 2.76 4.33
N THR A 165 -4.60 3.94 3.95
CA THR A 165 -3.77 5.11 3.63
C THR A 165 -3.51 5.97 4.89
N PRO A 166 -2.59 6.96 4.85
CA PRO A 166 -2.62 8.03 5.83
C PRO A 166 -4.00 8.71 5.80
N PHE A 167 -4.37 9.41 6.86
CA PHE A 167 -5.55 10.26 6.81
C PHE A 167 -5.17 11.73 6.75
N ALA A 168 -5.89 12.48 5.89
CA ALA A 168 -5.65 13.90 5.70
C ALA A 168 -6.16 14.69 6.92
N GLY A 169 -5.28 15.49 7.51
CA GLY A 169 -5.69 16.48 8.50
C GLY A 169 -6.48 17.65 7.88
N PRO A 170 -7.04 18.55 8.71
CA PRO A 170 -7.95 19.60 8.24
C PRO A 170 -7.43 20.44 7.06
N ASP A 171 -6.15 20.83 7.07
CA ASP A 171 -5.59 21.68 6.03
C ASP A 171 -5.50 21.01 4.66
N LEU A 172 -5.21 19.70 4.63
CA LEU A 172 -5.23 18.93 3.37
C LEU A 172 -6.66 18.71 2.88
N CYS A 173 -7.59 18.43 3.80
CA CYS A 173 -9.01 18.29 3.48
C CYS A 173 -9.62 19.58 2.91
N ARG A 174 -9.12 20.76 3.33
CA ARG A 174 -9.61 22.07 2.85
C ARG A 174 -9.32 22.34 1.38
N VAL A 175 -8.38 21.61 0.77
CA VAL A 175 -8.14 21.69 -0.68
C VAL A 175 -9.36 21.18 -1.46
N LEU A 176 -10.09 20.19 -0.94
CA LEU A 176 -11.33 19.71 -1.58
C LEU A 176 -12.45 20.76 -1.53
N PRO A 177 -13.35 20.78 -2.53
CA PRO A 177 -14.55 21.61 -2.48
C PRO A 177 -15.37 21.33 -1.21
N THR A 178 -15.98 22.38 -0.64
CA THR A 178 -16.68 22.29 0.65
C THR A 178 -17.77 21.22 0.70
N SER A 179 -18.55 21.07 -0.38
CA SER A 179 -19.59 20.04 -0.47
C SER A 179 -18.99 18.63 -0.43
N ILE A 180 -17.88 18.42 -1.13
CA ILE A 180 -17.22 17.13 -1.31
C ILE A 180 -16.61 16.67 0.01
N ARG A 181 -15.86 17.53 0.72
CA ARG A 181 -15.31 17.15 2.03
C ARG A 181 -16.37 16.89 3.08
N ARG A 182 -17.49 17.63 3.04
CA ARG A 182 -18.65 17.39 3.94
C ARG A 182 -19.30 16.05 3.66
N GLU A 183 -19.47 15.70 2.40
CA GLU A 183 -20.05 14.42 2.01
C GLU A 183 -19.12 13.25 2.35
N LEU A 184 -17.82 13.36 2.05
CA LEU A 184 -16.84 12.33 2.39
C LEU A 184 -16.83 12.03 3.89
N LEU A 185 -16.64 13.07 4.71
CA LEU A 185 -16.55 12.90 6.16
C LEU A 185 -17.92 12.59 6.79
N GLY A 186 -19.01 13.06 6.19
CA GLY A 186 -20.38 12.66 6.57
C GLY A 186 -20.66 11.19 6.29
N GLY A 187 -20.19 10.68 5.16
CA GLY A 187 -20.24 9.25 4.80
C GLY A 187 -19.44 8.40 5.78
N MET A 188 -18.21 8.81 6.08
CA MET A 188 -17.35 8.12 7.05
C MET A 188 -17.90 8.17 8.49
N ARG A 189 -18.58 9.24 8.87
CA ARG A 189 -19.26 9.36 10.17
C ARG A 189 -20.39 8.35 10.34
N ALA A 190 -20.96 7.80 9.26
CA ALA A 190 -22.05 6.85 9.34
C ALA A 190 -21.60 5.40 9.68
N PHE A 191 -20.29 5.13 9.67
CA PHE A 191 -19.78 3.83 10.13
C PHE A 191 -19.88 3.71 11.65
N ALA A 192 -20.07 2.49 12.16
CA ALA A 192 -20.04 2.20 13.58
C ALA A 192 -18.68 2.54 14.19
N ALA A 193 -17.60 2.22 13.48
CA ALA A 193 -16.24 2.61 13.82
C ALA A 193 -15.35 2.80 12.58
N CYS A 194 -14.33 3.64 12.72
CA CYS A 194 -13.29 3.88 11.72
C CYS A 194 -11.89 3.49 12.25
N GLY A 195 -11.26 2.52 11.60
CA GLY A 195 -9.94 1.99 11.95
C GLY A 195 -8.80 2.60 11.12
N PHE A 196 -7.62 2.68 11.74
CA PHE A 196 -6.40 3.23 11.15
C PHE A 196 -5.16 2.43 11.56
N HIS A 197 -4.11 2.47 10.75
CA HIS A 197 -2.83 1.82 11.06
C HIS A 197 -2.06 2.49 12.20
N THR A 198 -2.26 3.78 12.44
CA THR A 198 -1.55 4.51 13.51
C THR A 198 -2.45 5.51 14.20
N GLU A 199 -2.12 5.83 15.45
CA GLU A 199 -2.81 6.87 16.22
C GLU A 199 -2.67 8.26 15.58
N ARG A 200 -1.56 8.52 14.88
CA ARG A 200 -1.37 9.76 14.12
C ARG A 200 -2.43 9.93 13.03
N TRP A 201 -2.74 8.86 12.30
CA TRP A 201 -3.75 8.88 11.24
C TRP A 201 -5.16 8.96 11.81
N ALA A 202 -5.44 8.22 12.90
CA ALA A 202 -6.70 8.33 13.62
C ALA A 202 -6.93 9.77 14.14
N ALA A 203 -5.94 10.39 14.78
CA ALA A 203 -6.02 11.77 15.25
C ALA A 203 -6.26 12.77 14.11
N SER A 204 -5.63 12.57 12.95
CA SER A 204 -5.86 13.42 11.76
C SER A 204 -7.30 13.31 11.24
N PHE A 205 -7.86 12.09 11.22
CA PHE A 205 -9.27 11.86 10.90
C PHE A 205 -10.21 12.57 11.87
N ARG A 206 -10.01 12.37 13.18
CA ARG A 206 -10.84 13.00 14.21
C ARG A 206 -10.82 14.52 14.10
N ALA A 207 -9.65 15.11 13.88
CA ALA A 207 -9.51 16.55 13.67
C ALA A 207 -10.29 17.04 12.43
N SER A 208 -10.19 16.31 11.30
CA SER A 208 -10.94 16.62 10.08
C SER A 208 -12.45 16.49 10.27
N CYS A 209 -12.92 15.47 10.98
CA CYS A 209 -14.32 15.28 11.32
C CYS A 209 -14.86 16.44 12.18
N ILE A 210 -14.12 16.84 13.22
CA ILE A 210 -14.49 18.00 14.07
C ILE A 210 -14.58 19.28 13.24
N ASP A 211 -13.59 19.56 12.37
CA ASP A 211 -13.56 20.78 11.53
C ASP A 211 -14.72 20.84 10.52
N VAL A 212 -15.13 19.69 9.95
CA VAL A 212 -16.04 19.66 8.80
C VAL A 212 -17.47 19.27 9.16
N VAL A 213 -17.67 18.29 10.03
CA VAL A 213 -18.99 17.73 10.40
C VAL A 213 -19.34 17.90 11.88
N GLY A 214 -18.40 18.37 12.71
CA GLY A 214 -18.64 18.74 14.12
C GLY A 214 -18.79 17.57 15.10
N ASP A 215 -18.55 16.34 14.65
CA ASP A 215 -18.72 15.12 15.41
C ASP A 215 -17.82 14.01 14.83
N VAL A 216 -17.48 13.00 15.62
CA VAL A 216 -16.49 11.97 15.29
C VAL A 216 -17.10 10.59 15.61
N PRO A 217 -17.11 9.62 14.67
CA PRO A 217 -17.51 8.25 14.99
C PRO A 217 -16.46 7.59 15.90
N ASP A 218 -16.76 6.42 16.45
CA ASP A 218 -15.75 5.67 17.20
C ASP A 218 -14.52 5.38 16.32
N THR A 219 -13.33 5.48 16.90
CA THR A 219 -12.07 5.22 16.18
C THR A 219 -11.21 4.20 16.90
N PHE A 220 -10.53 3.35 16.16
CA PHE A 220 -9.56 2.39 16.70
C PHE A 220 -8.28 2.36 15.88
N VAL A 221 -7.22 1.83 16.47
CA VAL A 221 -5.90 1.68 15.85
C VAL A 221 -5.55 0.20 15.81
N ALA A 222 -5.40 -0.33 14.60
CA ALA A 222 -5.04 -1.72 14.35
C ALA A 222 -3.97 -1.75 13.24
N PRO A 223 -2.66 -1.70 13.56
CA PRO A 223 -1.61 -1.83 12.55
C PRO A 223 -1.58 -3.24 12.00
N LEU A 224 -1.65 -3.38 10.66
CA LEU A 224 -1.53 -4.67 10.01
C LEU A 224 -0.10 -5.25 10.18
N GLY A 225 -0.01 -6.54 10.49
CA GLY A 225 1.25 -7.30 10.47
C GLY A 225 1.48 -7.98 9.12
N PRO A 226 2.73 -8.34 8.77
CA PRO A 226 2.98 -9.22 7.63
C PRO A 226 2.44 -10.63 7.89
N ASP A 227 2.23 -11.41 6.84
CA ASP A 227 2.02 -12.85 6.95
C ASP A 227 3.40 -13.55 6.91
N PRO A 228 3.90 -14.07 8.05
CA PRO A 228 5.23 -14.67 8.11
C PRO A 228 5.32 -15.98 7.32
N ASP A 229 4.21 -16.71 7.17
CA ASP A 229 4.20 -18.00 6.47
C ASP A 229 4.23 -17.79 4.96
N ASP A 230 3.45 -16.82 4.44
CA ASP A 230 3.45 -16.46 3.01
C ASP A 230 4.83 -15.97 2.54
N ILE A 231 5.45 -15.06 3.30
CA ILE A 231 6.75 -14.53 2.94
C ILE A 231 7.85 -15.58 3.08
N ALA A 232 7.78 -16.46 4.08
CA ALA A 232 8.72 -17.57 4.21
C ALA A 232 8.57 -18.60 3.08
N ALA A 233 7.34 -18.93 2.68
CA ALA A 233 7.07 -19.80 1.53
C ALA A 233 7.64 -19.21 0.24
N THR A 234 7.48 -17.90 0.03
CA THR A 234 8.08 -17.21 -1.12
C THR A 234 9.61 -17.21 -1.05
N ALA A 235 10.19 -16.89 0.12
CA ALA A 235 11.64 -16.84 0.33
C ALA A 235 12.33 -18.18 0.07
N THR A 236 11.63 -19.30 0.32
CA THR A 236 12.11 -20.68 0.12
C THR A 236 11.77 -21.27 -1.25
N SER A 237 11.08 -20.51 -2.10
CA SER A 237 10.69 -20.98 -3.43
C SER A 237 11.88 -21.12 -4.40
N PRO A 238 11.82 -22.03 -5.39
CA PRO A 238 12.85 -22.14 -6.42
C PRO A 238 13.07 -20.85 -7.22
N ALA A 239 12.00 -20.08 -7.46
CA ALA A 239 12.08 -18.80 -8.16
C ALA A 239 12.88 -17.76 -7.35
N CYS A 240 12.62 -17.65 -6.04
CA CYS A 240 13.39 -16.77 -5.15
C CYS A 240 14.86 -17.20 -5.07
N ALA A 241 15.14 -18.51 -4.95
CA ALA A 241 16.51 -19.03 -4.95
C ALA A 241 17.27 -18.69 -6.24
N ALA A 242 16.63 -18.83 -7.41
CA ALA A 242 17.21 -18.47 -8.70
C ALA A 242 17.46 -16.96 -8.82
N ALA A 243 16.49 -16.13 -8.42
CA ALA A 243 16.64 -14.67 -8.42
C ALA A 243 17.77 -14.21 -7.48
N ARG A 244 17.89 -14.84 -6.32
CA ARG A 244 18.98 -14.58 -5.38
C ARG A 244 20.35 -14.91 -5.96
N GLN A 245 20.50 -16.08 -6.59
CA GLN A 245 21.75 -16.45 -7.25
C GLN A 245 22.12 -15.45 -8.35
N ALA A 246 21.16 -15.07 -9.20
CA ALA A 246 21.38 -14.07 -10.25
C ALA A 246 21.80 -12.70 -9.68
N LEU A 247 21.22 -12.31 -8.54
CA LEU A 247 21.59 -11.08 -7.83
C LEU A 247 23.01 -11.17 -7.25
N ASP A 248 23.37 -12.30 -6.63
CA ASP A 248 24.71 -12.54 -6.10
C ASP A 248 25.78 -12.53 -7.21
N ASP A 249 25.50 -13.17 -8.35
CA ASP A 249 26.41 -13.18 -9.52
C ASP A 249 26.63 -11.76 -10.07
N ARG A 250 25.58 -10.92 -10.08
CA ARG A 250 25.65 -9.54 -10.55
C ARG A 250 26.39 -8.62 -9.58
N LEU A 251 26.23 -8.83 -8.27
CA LEU A 251 26.84 -7.98 -7.25
C LEU A 251 28.31 -8.33 -7.00
N GLY A 252 28.66 -9.62 -7.00
CA GLY A 252 29.90 -10.11 -6.42
C GLY A 252 30.01 -9.74 -4.94
N ASP A 253 31.18 -9.25 -4.52
CA ASP A 253 31.44 -8.87 -3.12
C ASP A 253 30.84 -7.51 -2.71
N ARG A 254 30.06 -6.87 -3.59
CA ARG A 254 29.50 -5.53 -3.33
C ARG A 254 28.34 -5.59 -2.34
N LEU A 255 28.20 -4.48 -1.61
CA LEU A 255 27.07 -4.24 -0.71
C LEU A 255 25.83 -3.85 -1.52
N LEU A 256 24.65 -4.22 -1.01
CA LEU A 256 23.36 -3.89 -1.62
C LEU A 256 22.54 -2.98 -0.71
N ILE A 257 22.18 -1.79 -1.20
CA ILE A 257 21.05 -1.02 -0.67
C ILE A 257 19.82 -1.43 -1.48
N THR A 258 18.79 -1.95 -0.82
CA THR A 258 17.57 -2.41 -1.47
C THR A 258 16.43 -1.44 -1.20
N ARG A 259 15.60 -1.21 -2.22
CA ARG A 259 14.22 -0.74 -2.08
C ARG A 259 13.31 -1.62 -2.94
N VAL A 260 12.10 -1.89 -2.43
CA VAL A 260 11.06 -2.65 -3.12
C VAL A 260 9.78 -1.84 -3.00
N ASP A 261 9.31 -1.25 -4.09
CA ASP A 261 8.14 -0.37 -4.06
C ASP A 261 7.32 -0.49 -5.34
N ARG A 262 6.09 0.02 -5.29
CA ARG A 262 5.41 0.47 -6.50
C ARG A 262 5.97 1.82 -6.94
N ILE A 263 6.03 2.05 -8.25
CA ILE A 263 6.28 3.39 -8.81
C ILE A 263 5.04 4.25 -8.53
N GLU A 264 5.12 4.93 -7.38
CA GLU A 264 4.04 5.68 -6.75
C GLU A 264 4.65 6.96 -6.14
N PRO A 265 4.12 8.15 -6.45
CA PRO A 265 4.66 9.42 -5.94
C PRO A 265 4.91 9.46 -4.42
N SER A 266 4.09 8.79 -3.61
CA SER A 266 4.28 8.74 -2.15
C SER A 266 5.53 7.99 -1.70
N LYS A 267 6.12 7.13 -2.55
CA LYS A 267 7.27 6.26 -2.22
C LYS A 267 8.64 6.95 -2.31
N ASN A 268 8.68 8.20 -2.77
CA ASN A 268 9.88 9.04 -2.68
C ASN A 268 11.13 8.45 -3.38
N ILE A 269 10.92 7.78 -4.51
CA ILE A 269 11.94 7.04 -5.28
C ILE A 269 13.00 7.99 -5.83
N VAL A 270 12.59 9.11 -6.41
CA VAL A 270 13.51 10.10 -7.00
C VAL A 270 14.49 10.65 -5.95
N ARG A 271 14.01 10.99 -4.74
CA ARG A 271 14.90 11.42 -3.65
C ARG A 271 15.78 10.29 -3.12
N GLY A 272 15.31 9.04 -3.20
CA GLY A 272 16.14 7.87 -2.90
C GLY A 272 17.35 7.77 -3.82
N PHE A 273 17.17 7.98 -5.14
CA PHE A 273 18.29 8.06 -6.08
C PHE A 273 19.20 9.25 -5.79
N ALA A 274 18.63 10.43 -5.50
CA ALA A 274 19.42 11.61 -5.15
C ALA A 274 20.24 11.40 -3.86
N ALA A 275 19.71 10.69 -2.87
CA ALA A 275 20.42 10.37 -1.64
C ALA A 275 21.58 9.39 -1.89
N PHE A 276 21.40 8.44 -2.80
CA PHE A 276 22.47 7.55 -3.23
C PHE A 276 23.55 8.28 -4.03
N ASP A 277 23.18 9.21 -4.91
CA ASP A 277 24.12 10.10 -5.60
C ASP A 277 24.95 10.91 -4.59
N ALA A 278 24.29 11.54 -3.62
CA ALA A 278 24.94 12.28 -2.54
C ALA A 278 25.85 11.40 -1.67
N LEU A 279 25.47 10.14 -1.39
CA LEU A 279 26.31 9.18 -0.67
C LEU A 279 27.64 8.95 -1.42
N LEU A 280 27.59 8.73 -2.74
CA LEU A 280 28.77 8.47 -3.57
C LEU A 280 29.64 9.72 -3.78
N GLU A 281 29.02 10.90 -3.78
CA GLU A 281 29.72 12.18 -3.83
C GLU A 281 30.48 12.46 -2.52
N GLN A 282 29.82 12.29 -1.38
CA GLN A 282 30.37 12.59 -0.05
C GLN A 282 31.37 11.54 0.45
N HIS A 283 31.24 10.29 0.01
CA HIS A 283 32.02 9.16 0.53
C HIS A 283 32.60 8.32 -0.62
N GLU A 284 33.78 8.72 -1.10
CA GLU A 284 34.45 8.07 -2.25
C GLU A 284 34.68 6.56 -2.06
N ARG A 285 34.82 6.11 -0.80
CA ARG A 285 34.99 4.70 -0.43
C ARG A 285 33.89 3.77 -0.92
N TRP A 286 32.71 4.30 -1.25
CA TRP A 286 31.58 3.51 -1.71
C TRP A 286 31.53 3.31 -3.22
N ARG A 287 32.28 4.12 -3.99
CA ARG A 287 32.35 3.98 -5.44
C ARG A 287 32.94 2.62 -5.79
N GLY A 288 32.22 1.83 -6.60
CA GLY A 288 32.60 0.46 -6.93
C GLY A 288 32.29 -0.59 -5.86
N GLN A 289 31.87 -0.19 -4.65
CA GLN A 289 31.70 -1.09 -3.49
C GLN A 289 30.24 -1.32 -3.09
N VAL A 290 29.32 -0.44 -3.50
CA VAL A 290 27.89 -0.54 -3.19
C VAL A 290 27.04 -0.39 -4.45
N VAL A 291 25.89 -1.04 -4.46
CA VAL A 291 24.88 -0.96 -5.51
C VAL A 291 23.54 -0.60 -4.88
N LEU A 292 22.78 0.29 -5.51
CA LEU A 292 21.38 0.53 -5.16
C LEU A 292 20.49 -0.32 -6.06
N GLY A 293 19.80 -1.29 -5.47
CA GLY A 293 18.75 -2.08 -6.11
C GLY A 293 17.39 -1.42 -5.93
N ALA A 294 16.85 -0.89 -7.03
CA ALA A 294 15.50 -0.37 -7.14
C ALA A 294 14.62 -1.38 -7.89
N PHE A 295 13.95 -2.24 -7.11
CA PHE A 295 12.96 -3.20 -7.60
C PHE A 295 11.59 -2.51 -7.51
N VAL A 296 11.22 -1.81 -8.58
CA VAL A 296 10.12 -0.84 -8.60
C VAL A 296 9.18 -1.04 -9.80
N TYR A 297 8.00 -1.60 -9.58
CA TYR A 297 7.07 -1.92 -10.68
C TYR A 297 5.97 -0.84 -10.89
N PRO A 298 5.47 -0.64 -12.12
CA PRO A 298 4.45 0.35 -12.43
C PRO A 298 3.16 0.20 -11.60
N SER A 299 2.50 1.33 -11.32
CA SER A 299 1.19 1.35 -10.67
C SER A 299 0.27 2.36 -11.34
N ARG A 300 -1.03 2.03 -11.43
CA ARG A 300 -2.11 2.94 -11.86
C ARG A 300 -1.80 3.66 -13.18
N GLU A 301 -1.42 2.88 -14.19
CA GLU A 301 -0.95 3.43 -15.48
C GLU A 301 -1.99 4.25 -16.24
N ALA A 302 -3.28 4.21 -15.85
CA ALA A 302 -4.32 5.07 -16.41
C ALA A 302 -4.27 6.51 -15.86
N VAL A 303 -3.56 6.78 -14.77
CA VAL A 303 -3.51 8.08 -14.09
C VAL A 303 -2.29 8.89 -14.56
N PRO A 304 -2.46 10.09 -15.17
CA PRO A 304 -1.35 10.86 -15.75
C PRO A 304 -0.21 11.20 -14.79
N GLU A 305 -0.52 11.47 -13.52
CA GLU A 305 0.47 11.78 -12.49
C GLU A 305 1.42 10.61 -12.23
N TYR A 306 0.94 9.37 -12.35
CA TYR A 306 1.75 8.16 -12.19
C TYR A 306 2.68 7.94 -13.38
N GLN A 307 2.19 8.17 -14.59
CA GLN A 307 3.00 8.10 -15.80
C GLN A 307 4.16 9.10 -15.73
N ARG A 308 3.87 10.35 -15.35
CA ARG A 308 4.90 11.38 -15.17
C ARG A 308 5.95 10.97 -14.14
N TYR A 309 5.50 10.48 -12.99
CA TYR A 309 6.43 10.06 -11.94
C TYR A 309 7.26 8.83 -12.35
N ARG A 310 6.71 7.89 -13.13
CA ARG A 310 7.48 6.80 -13.72
C ARG A 310 8.60 7.31 -14.62
N ASP A 311 8.30 8.29 -15.46
CA ASP A 311 9.30 8.89 -16.36
C ASP A 311 10.40 9.60 -15.54
N GLU A 312 10.04 10.31 -14.48
CA GLU A 312 10.97 10.94 -13.54
C GLU A 312 11.87 9.91 -12.83
N VAL A 313 11.29 8.80 -12.36
CA VAL A 313 11.99 7.70 -11.70
C VAL A 313 13.00 7.06 -12.66
N GLY A 314 12.60 6.73 -13.88
CA GLY A 314 13.50 6.16 -14.89
C GLY A 314 14.60 7.13 -15.31
N ALA A 315 14.29 8.43 -15.42
CA ALA A 315 15.27 9.46 -15.70
C ALA A 315 16.29 9.63 -14.56
N ALA A 316 15.84 9.63 -13.30
CA ALA A 316 16.72 9.70 -12.13
C ALA A 316 17.64 8.48 -12.02
N ALA A 317 17.11 7.28 -12.25
CA ALA A 317 17.90 6.05 -12.25
C ALA A 317 19.01 6.09 -13.30
N ARG A 318 18.70 6.53 -14.53
CA ARG A 318 19.68 6.70 -15.61
C ARG A 318 20.72 7.77 -15.29
N ALA A 319 20.28 8.94 -14.82
CA ALA A 319 21.20 10.05 -14.52
C ALA A 319 22.24 9.67 -13.46
N VAL A 320 21.83 9.04 -12.36
CA VAL A 320 22.75 8.57 -11.31
C VAL A 320 23.58 7.39 -11.81
N GLY A 321 22.94 6.48 -12.56
CA GLY A 321 23.61 5.35 -13.21
C GLY A 321 24.80 5.79 -14.07
N ASP A 322 24.55 6.68 -15.04
CA ASP A 322 25.52 7.14 -16.02
C ASP A 322 26.63 8.00 -15.38
N ARG A 323 26.31 8.75 -14.32
CA ARG A 323 27.30 9.57 -13.59
C ARG A 323 28.40 8.73 -12.96
N TRP A 324 28.07 7.54 -12.43
CA TRP A 324 29.00 6.76 -11.60
C TRP A 324 29.45 5.43 -12.22
N ARG A 325 28.77 4.96 -13.28
CA ARG A 325 29.10 3.69 -13.94
C ARG A 325 30.55 3.66 -14.42
N THR A 326 31.17 2.49 -14.26
CA THR A 326 32.49 2.18 -14.84
C THR A 326 32.40 0.88 -15.65
N ALA A 327 33.50 0.45 -16.28
CA ALA A 327 33.53 -0.81 -17.03
C ALA A 327 33.13 -2.03 -16.16
N ASP A 328 33.52 -2.04 -14.89
CA ASP A 328 33.36 -3.19 -13.99
C ASP A 328 32.29 -2.97 -12.90
N TRP A 329 31.60 -1.83 -12.90
CA TRP A 329 30.62 -1.48 -11.85
C TRP A 329 29.41 -0.75 -12.41
N GLU A 330 28.24 -1.36 -12.17
CA GLU A 330 26.93 -0.76 -12.36
C GLU A 330 26.36 -0.32 -11.00
N PRO A 331 26.22 1.00 -10.76
CA PRO A 331 25.83 1.52 -9.44
C PRO A 331 24.34 1.35 -9.14
N ILE A 332 23.49 1.23 -10.17
CA ILE A 332 22.03 1.11 -10.05
C ILE A 332 21.56 -0.18 -10.72
N ILE A 333 20.87 -1.01 -9.97
CA ILE A 333 20.00 -2.06 -10.52
C ILE A 333 18.60 -1.47 -10.57
N TYR A 334 18.07 -1.23 -11.76
CA TYR A 334 16.70 -0.80 -11.98
C TYR A 334 15.90 -1.95 -12.57
N ASP A 335 14.93 -2.46 -11.82
CA ASP A 335 14.05 -3.56 -12.23
C ASP A 335 12.60 -3.11 -12.05
N ASP A 336 11.87 -2.99 -13.15
CA ASP A 336 10.46 -2.59 -13.16
C ASP A 336 9.48 -3.73 -13.44
N SER A 337 9.96 -4.97 -13.33
CA SER A 337 9.12 -6.16 -13.44
C SER A 337 8.30 -6.40 -12.17
N ASP A 338 7.06 -6.88 -12.34
CA ASP A 338 6.23 -7.38 -11.25
C ASP A 338 6.65 -8.82 -10.87
N ASP A 339 7.84 -8.93 -10.26
CA ASP A 339 8.44 -10.18 -9.80
C ASP A 339 8.53 -10.21 -8.26
N TYR A 340 7.54 -10.84 -7.63
CA TYR A 340 7.48 -10.95 -6.18
C TYR A 340 8.61 -11.84 -5.59
N PRO A 341 8.90 -13.05 -6.12
CA PRO A 341 10.08 -13.81 -5.73
C PRO A 341 11.40 -13.04 -5.86
N GLY A 342 11.59 -12.29 -6.95
CA GLY A 342 12.77 -11.43 -7.13
C GLY A 342 12.87 -10.32 -6.08
N SER A 343 11.76 -9.69 -5.75
CA SER A 343 11.67 -8.70 -4.67
C SER A 343 12.04 -9.29 -3.30
N VAL A 344 11.54 -10.48 -2.97
CA VAL A 344 11.88 -11.18 -1.72
C VAL A 344 13.35 -11.58 -1.69
N ALA A 345 13.93 -12.02 -2.80
CA ALA A 345 15.36 -12.30 -2.92
C ALA A 345 16.21 -11.04 -2.64
N ALA A 346 15.80 -9.88 -3.16
CA ALA A 346 16.46 -8.61 -2.91
C ALA A 346 16.38 -8.16 -1.45
N LEU A 347 15.24 -8.37 -0.78
CA LEU A 347 15.07 -8.09 0.65
C LEU A 347 15.95 -9.03 1.50
N ALA A 348 16.00 -10.32 1.15
CA ALA A 348 16.83 -11.31 1.82
C ALA A 348 18.32 -10.93 1.75
N ARG A 349 18.77 -10.45 0.57
CA ARG A 349 20.17 -10.12 0.27
C ARG A 349 20.62 -8.72 0.73
N ALA A 350 19.71 -7.84 1.14
CA ALA A 350 20.01 -6.45 1.45
C ALA A 350 21.05 -6.28 2.58
N ASP A 351 22.04 -5.41 2.40
CA ASP A 351 22.93 -4.94 3.47
C ASP A 351 22.35 -3.67 4.15
N ALA A 352 21.55 -2.90 3.42
CA ALA A 352 20.67 -1.87 3.95
C ALA A 352 19.32 -1.86 3.19
N LEU A 353 18.23 -1.60 3.90
CA LEU A 353 16.88 -1.49 3.32
C LEU A 353 16.40 -0.04 3.44
N LEU A 354 16.14 0.62 2.31
CA LEU A 354 15.66 2.00 2.27
C LEU A 354 14.15 2.03 2.06
N VAL A 355 13.41 2.44 3.10
CA VAL A 355 11.96 2.66 3.06
C VAL A 355 11.70 4.11 3.41
N ASN A 356 11.72 4.99 2.41
CA ASN A 356 11.74 6.44 2.61
C ASN A 356 10.48 7.22 2.14
N PRO A 357 9.24 6.69 2.25
CA PRO A 357 8.07 7.37 1.71
C PRO A 357 7.86 8.76 2.32
N ILE A 358 7.29 9.69 1.55
CA ILE A 358 6.95 11.03 2.04
C ILE A 358 5.77 11.00 3.00
N ARG A 359 4.82 10.08 2.80
CA ARG A 359 3.72 9.69 3.69
C ARG A 359 3.24 8.30 3.29
N ASP A 360 3.01 7.43 4.27
CA ASP A 360 2.49 6.09 4.00
C ASP A 360 1.60 5.61 5.16
N GLY A 361 0.49 4.98 4.83
CA GLY A 361 -0.47 4.50 5.82
C GLY A 361 0.17 3.43 6.69
N LEU A 362 0.76 2.44 6.03
CA LEU A 362 1.65 1.43 6.60
C LEU A 362 2.45 0.79 5.46
N ASN A 363 3.79 0.77 5.57
CA ASN A 363 4.63 0.08 4.60
C ASN A 363 5.04 -1.30 5.12
N LEU A 364 4.44 -2.37 4.57
CA LEU A 364 4.75 -3.74 4.98
C LEU A 364 6.17 -4.17 4.63
N VAL A 365 6.81 -3.59 3.60
CA VAL A 365 8.20 -3.90 3.24
C VAL A 365 9.15 -3.66 4.41
N ALA A 366 8.87 -2.65 5.25
CA ALA A 366 9.66 -2.37 6.45
C ALA A 366 9.54 -3.46 7.54
N LYS A 367 8.46 -4.23 7.53
CA LYS A 367 8.24 -5.37 8.44
C LYS A 367 8.69 -6.70 7.80
N GLU A 368 8.40 -6.89 6.51
CA GLU A 368 8.72 -8.06 5.71
C GLU A 368 10.23 -8.23 5.52
N GLY A 369 10.95 -7.14 5.20
CA GLY A 369 12.40 -7.16 5.00
C GLY A 369 13.16 -7.81 6.16
N PRO A 370 12.98 -7.35 7.41
CA PRO A 370 13.58 -7.99 8.59
C PRO A 370 13.30 -9.49 8.74
N LEU A 371 12.14 -9.99 8.31
CA LEU A 371 11.78 -11.41 8.44
C LEU A 371 12.61 -12.32 7.53
N VAL A 372 12.88 -11.87 6.30
CA VAL A 372 13.59 -12.65 5.28
C VAL A 372 15.09 -12.33 5.17
N ASN A 373 15.52 -11.20 5.72
CA ASN A 373 16.92 -10.78 5.63
C ASN A 373 17.86 -11.68 6.43
N ASP A 374 18.89 -12.23 5.78
CA ASP A 374 19.86 -13.14 6.40
C ASP A 374 21.26 -12.53 6.58
N ARG A 375 21.42 -11.22 6.30
CA ARG A 375 22.68 -10.47 6.43
C ARG A 375 22.67 -9.45 7.57
N HIS A 376 21.60 -9.42 8.35
CA HIS A 376 21.34 -8.39 9.35
C HIS A 376 21.32 -6.97 8.75
N GLY A 377 20.70 -6.84 7.57
CA GLY A 377 20.57 -5.58 6.84
C GLY A 377 19.93 -4.49 7.70
N VAL A 378 20.46 -3.27 7.60
CA VAL A 378 19.99 -2.14 8.41
C VAL A 378 18.80 -1.46 7.76
N LEU A 379 17.70 -1.32 8.50
CA LEU A 379 16.51 -0.61 8.04
C LEU A 379 16.69 0.91 8.21
N ALA A 380 16.71 1.64 7.10
CA ALA A 380 16.58 3.09 7.03
C ALA A 380 15.12 3.44 6.70
N LEU A 381 14.41 4.03 7.66
CA LEU A 381 12.96 4.19 7.62
C LEU A 381 12.55 5.66 7.76
N SER A 382 11.68 6.11 6.86
CA SER A 382 11.07 7.44 6.95
C SER A 382 10.25 7.58 8.23
N THR A 383 10.37 8.72 8.90
CA THR A 383 9.51 9.10 10.03
C THR A 383 8.05 9.32 9.61
N GLU A 384 7.79 9.42 8.30
CA GLU A 384 6.45 9.56 7.71
C GLU A 384 5.83 8.23 7.25
N ALA A 385 6.56 7.11 7.39
CA ALA A 385 5.98 5.78 7.18
C ALA A 385 5.13 5.38 8.40
N GLY A 386 3.93 4.82 8.21
CA GLY A 386 3.14 4.31 9.34
C GLY A 386 3.87 3.27 10.19
N ALA A 387 4.73 2.46 9.57
CA ALA A 387 5.56 1.47 10.26
C ALA A 387 6.57 2.10 11.23
N TRP A 388 6.85 3.40 11.11
CA TRP A 388 7.71 4.15 12.05
C TRP A 388 7.19 4.08 13.48
N ALA A 389 5.85 4.06 13.67
CA ALA A 389 5.24 4.00 15.00
C ALA A 389 5.65 2.74 15.79
N GLU A 390 5.92 1.63 15.09
CA GLU A 390 6.31 0.35 15.70
C GLU A 390 7.81 0.09 15.59
N LEU A 391 8.46 0.53 14.50
CA LEU A 391 9.86 0.18 14.20
C LEU A 391 10.88 1.29 14.51
N GLY A 392 10.42 2.53 14.73
CA GLY A 392 11.29 3.71 14.86
C GLY A 392 12.22 3.72 16.07
N GLY A 393 11.96 2.87 17.07
CA GLY A 393 12.87 2.68 18.21
C GLY A 393 14.17 1.94 17.85
N VAL A 394 14.21 1.26 16.70
CA VAL A 394 15.34 0.43 16.24
C VAL A 394 15.84 0.84 14.85
N ALA A 395 14.92 1.22 13.94
CA ALA A 395 15.26 1.67 12.60
C ALA A 395 16.08 2.97 12.62
N LEU A 396 16.87 3.20 11.58
CA LEU A 396 17.53 4.50 11.38
C LEU A 396 16.54 5.51 10.79
N ALA A 397 16.29 6.59 11.51
CA ALA A 397 15.38 7.65 11.10
C ALA A 397 15.84 8.32 9.81
N VAL A 398 14.93 8.43 8.84
CA VAL A 398 15.08 9.22 7.62
C VAL A 398 14.05 10.33 7.62
N ASP A 399 14.49 11.57 7.48
CA ASP A 399 13.60 12.66 7.05
C ASP A 399 13.43 12.53 5.53
N PRO A 400 12.20 12.29 5.01
CA PRO A 400 12.01 12.01 3.60
C PRO A 400 12.32 13.19 2.68
N TYR A 401 12.48 14.41 3.21
CA TYR A 401 12.81 15.61 2.44
C TYR A 401 14.30 15.95 2.48
N ASP A 402 15.02 15.49 3.51
CA ASP A 402 16.46 15.73 3.67
C ASP A 402 17.28 14.68 2.90
N VAL A 403 17.62 15.01 1.66
CA VAL A 403 18.44 14.15 0.79
C VAL A 403 19.84 13.92 1.38
N ALA A 404 20.46 14.96 1.96
CA ALA A 404 21.79 14.84 2.55
C ALA A 404 21.75 14.02 3.84
N GLY A 405 20.72 14.23 4.67
CA GLY A 405 20.44 13.43 5.85
C GLY A 405 20.20 11.95 5.50
N THR A 406 19.44 11.68 4.44
CA THR A 406 19.24 10.31 3.94
C THR A 406 20.57 9.68 3.51
N ALA A 407 21.44 10.42 2.81
CA ALA A 407 22.76 9.93 2.44
C ALA A 407 23.64 9.59 3.66
N ALA A 408 23.61 10.45 4.69
CA ALA A 408 24.31 10.21 5.96
C ALA A 408 23.78 8.96 6.70
N VAL A 409 22.46 8.74 6.67
CA VAL A 409 21.83 7.54 7.24
C VAL A 409 22.25 6.29 6.48
N LEU A 410 22.29 6.33 5.14
CA LEU A 410 22.79 5.22 4.33
C LEU A 410 24.27 4.94 4.60
N HIS A 411 25.10 5.98 4.75
CA HIS A 411 26.49 5.80 5.15
C HIS A 411 26.59 5.09 6.51
N ARG A 412 25.82 5.55 7.51
CA ARG A 412 25.77 4.94 8.84
C ARG A 412 25.33 3.48 8.77
N ALA A 413 24.29 3.17 7.99
CA ALA A 413 23.79 1.81 7.78
C ALA A 413 24.89 0.88 7.26
N LEU A 414 25.64 1.31 6.24
CA LEU A 414 26.72 0.53 5.65
C LEU A 414 27.99 0.44 6.52
N THR A 415 28.17 1.36 7.48
CA THR A 415 29.30 1.34 8.44
C THR A 415 28.99 0.64 9.76
N MET A 416 27.72 0.30 10.00
CA MET A 416 27.27 -0.22 11.28
C MET A 416 27.98 -1.55 11.59
N SER A 417 28.46 -1.70 12.82
CA SER A 417 29.19 -2.90 13.22
C SER A 417 28.31 -4.15 13.13
N GLU A 418 28.90 -5.32 12.90
CA GLU A 418 28.14 -6.56 12.81
C GLU A 418 27.32 -6.86 14.07
N ASP A 419 27.86 -6.57 15.27
CA ASP A 419 27.15 -6.76 16.53
C ASP A 419 25.94 -5.83 16.70
N GLU A 420 26.05 -4.59 16.23
CA GLU A 420 24.91 -3.65 16.19
C GLU A 420 23.86 -4.11 15.19
N ARG A 421 24.27 -4.46 13.96
CA ARG A 421 23.39 -4.97 12.92
C ARG A 421 22.60 -6.19 13.38
N ARG A 422 23.28 -7.17 14.00
CA ARG A 422 22.64 -8.40 14.53
C ARG A 422 21.60 -8.09 15.60
N ARG A 423 21.90 -7.14 16.51
CA ARG A 423 20.93 -6.69 17.53
C ARG A 423 19.72 -6.00 16.89
N HIS A 424 19.95 -5.04 16.00
CA HIS A 424 18.88 -4.34 15.29
C HIS A 424 17.98 -5.31 14.51
N ALA A 425 18.58 -6.27 13.80
CA ALA A 425 17.83 -7.27 13.04
C ALA A 425 16.97 -8.16 13.94
N ALA A 426 17.49 -8.60 15.10
CA ALA A 426 16.72 -9.37 16.07
C ALA A 426 15.54 -8.57 16.63
N ASP A 427 15.78 -7.33 17.06
CA ASP A 427 14.74 -6.46 17.62
C ASP A 427 13.66 -6.14 16.57
N LEU A 428 14.06 -5.84 15.32
CA LEU A 428 13.13 -5.60 14.22
C LEU A 428 12.28 -6.83 13.89
N ARG A 429 12.87 -8.03 13.91
CA ARG A 429 12.09 -9.29 13.72
C ARG A 429 11.05 -9.47 14.82
N THR A 430 11.41 -9.22 16.08
CA THR A 430 10.45 -9.27 17.20
C THR A 430 9.32 -8.25 17.02
N LEU A 431 9.64 -7.01 16.64
CA LEU A 431 8.63 -5.97 16.42
C LEU A 431 7.74 -6.27 15.20
N ALA A 432 8.31 -6.76 14.10
CA ALA A 432 7.56 -7.13 12.90
C ALA A 432 6.55 -8.27 13.15
N LEU A 433 6.87 -9.20 14.05
CA LEU A 433 6.01 -10.32 14.45
C LEU A 433 5.06 -10.00 15.61
N ALA A 434 5.15 -8.81 16.22
CA ALA A 434 4.32 -8.44 17.36
C ALA A 434 2.83 -8.26 16.99
N ARG A 435 2.55 -8.07 15.70
CA ARG A 435 1.20 -7.96 15.13
C ARG A 435 1.04 -8.96 13.99
N SER A 436 -0.15 -9.51 13.85
CA SER A 436 -0.50 -10.46 12.80
C SER A 436 -1.76 -10.03 12.06
N PRO A 437 -1.97 -10.50 10.82
CA PRO A 437 -3.24 -10.30 10.12
C PRO A 437 -4.47 -10.78 10.92
N ARG A 438 -4.32 -11.85 11.72
CA ARG A 438 -5.38 -12.35 12.63
C ARG A 438 -5.75 -11.32 13.68
N ALA A 439 -4.77 -10.78 14.40
CA ALA A 439 -5.02 -9.75 15.42
C ALA A 439 -5.69 -8.51 14.81
N TRP A 440 -5.25 -8.10 13.61
CA TRP A 440 -5.88 -7.00 12.88
C TRP A 440 -7.36 -7.29 12.55
N LEU A 441 -7.68 -8.50 12.09
CA LEU A 441 -9.07 -8.89 11.81
C LEU A 441 -9.91 -8.93 13.09
N ASP A 442 -9.39 -9.50 14.17
CA ASP A 442 -10.09 -9.59 15.45
C ASP A 442 -10.40 -8.20 16.03
N GLU A 443 -9.48 -7.23 15.90
CA GLU A 443 -9.69 -5.83 16.29
C GLU A 443 -10.75 -5.14 15.43
N ASN A 444 -10.80 -5.42 14.12
CA ASN A 444 -11.85 -4.91 13.23
C ASN A 444 -13.22 -5.50 13.56
N LEU A 445 -13.29 -6.80 13.88
CA LEU A 445 -14.53 -7.46 14.29
C LEU A 445 -15.01 -6.96 15.65
N ALA A 446 -14.10 -6.80 16.62
CA ALA A 446 -14.44 -6.25 17.93
C ALA A 446 -14.98 -4.81 17.84
N ALA A 447 -14.51 -4.02 16.88
CA ALA A 447 -15.02 -2.68 16.61
C ALA A 447 -16.43 -2.68 15.98
N ALA A 448 -16.91 -3.81 15.46
CA ALA A 448 -18.27 -3.94 14.95
C ALA A 448 -19.30 -4.18 16.09
N GLY A 449 -18.85 -4.46 17.31
CA GLY A 449 -19.68 -4.88 18.44
C GLY A 449 -19.80 -6.39 18.51
#